data_AF-A0A518DXX3-F1
#
_entry.id   AF-A0A518DXX3-F1
#
_cell.length_a   1.000
_cell.length_b   1.000
_cell.length_c   1.000
_cell.angle_alpha   90.00
_cell.angle_beta   90.00
_cell.angle_gamma   90.00
#
_symmetry.space_group_name_H-M   'P 1'
#
loop_
_entity.id
_entity.type
_entity.pdbx_description
1 polymer ?
#
loop_
_entity_poly.entity_id
_entity_poly.type
_entity_poly.pdbx_seq_one_letter_code
_entity_poly.pdbx_strand_id
1 'polypeptide(L)'
;MKDIEQLLQEFESDEADRCWIVVQLEEVPDERVVSLFVATLEDFDEDEEVRIEILKSLVMRKDAAESHARLGKAVLNVLRNDDEELIRQFAAQALWTYPEVEGVLDCLESTVRNETEDLDVRHNALGAIESNRAMASYREALQRLVNVPELGPIAQRTLDSD
;
A
#
# COMPACT_ATOMS: atom_id res chain seq x y z
N MET A 1 3.19 27.77 4.35
CA MET A 1 2.72 26.43 4.73
C MET A 1 1.57 26.64 5.69
N LYS A 2 0.39 26.08 5.39
CA LYS A 2 -0.74 26.09 6.34
C LYS A 2 -0.33 25.28 7.56
N ASP A 3 -0.87 25.64 8.72
CA ASP A 3 -0.70 24.84 9.93
C ASP A 3 -1.46 23.51 9.78
N ILE A 4 -1.01 22.47 10.48
CA ILE A 4 -1.62 21.14 10.45
C ILE A 4 -3.09 21.18 10.88
N GLU A 5 -3.44 21.99 11.87
CA GLU A 5 -4.83 22.12 12.33
C GLU A 5 -5.72 22.73 11.23
N GLN A 6 -5.19 23.68 10.46
CA GLN A 6 -5.90 24.26 9.32
C GLN A 6 -6.06 23.26 8.18
N LEU A 7 -5.02 22.48 7.88
CA LEU A 7 -5.08 21.45 6.84
C LEU A 7 -6.09 20.35 7.18
N LEU A 8 -6.10 19.88 8.43
CA LEU A 8 -7.07 18.88 8.89
C LEU A 8 -8.50 19.43 8.87
N GLN A 9 -8.71 20.66 9.32
CA GLN A 9 -10.03 21.29 9.26
C GLN A 9 -10.52 21.49 7.82
N GLU A 10 -9.62 21.87 6.91
CA GLU A 10 -9.95 22.08 5.51
C GLU A 10 -10.27 20.76 4.80
N PHE A 11 -9.61 19.65 5.16
CA PHE A 11 -9.90 18.34 4.58
C PHE A 11 -11.37 17.93 4.71
N GLU A 12 -12.01 18.30 5.82
CA GLU A 12 -13.43 18.04 6.11
C GLU A 12 -14.40 18.87 5.25
N SER A 13 -13.91 19.85 4.48
CA SER A 13 -14.75 20.70 3.63
C SER A 13 -15.03 20.05 2.26
N ASP A 14 -16.28 20.11 1.80
CA ASP A 14 -16.69 19.59 0.48
C ASP A 14 -15.98 20.30 -0.70
N GLU A 15 -15.55 21.55 -0.51
CA GLU A 15 -14.86 22.35 -1.53
C GLU A 15 -13.33 22.21 -1.50
N ALA A 16 -12.79 21.34 -0.63
CA ALA A 16 -11.35 21.24 -0.45
C ALA A 16 -10.66 20.48 -1.57
N ASP A 17 -9.47 20.95 -1.94
CA ASP A 17 -8.53 20.15 -2.74
C ASP A 17 -7.85 19.12 -1.82
N ARG A 18 -8.56 18.01 -1.55
CA ARG A 18 -8.13 16.96 -0.62
C ARG A 18 -6.83 16.28 -1.07
N CYS A 19 -6.62 16.10 -2.37
CA CYS A 19 -5.37 15.59 -2.92
C CYS A 19 -4.19 16.52 -2.58
N TRP A 20 -4.34 17.84 -2.78
CA TRP A 20 -3.31 18.79 -2.39
C TRP A 20 -3.04 18.76 -0.88
N ILE A 21 -4.08 18.60 -0.04
CA ILE A 21 -3.93 18.49 1.41
C ILE A 21 -3.15 17.23 1.78
N VAL A 22 -3.44 16.06 1.19
CA VAL A 22 -2.68 14.82 1.41
C VAL A 22 -1.20 15.04 1.11
N VAL A 23 -0.86 15.70 0.00
CA VAL A 23 0.52 16.04 -0.34
C VAL A 23 1.16 16.94 0.73
N GLN A 24 0.43 17.90 1.30
CA GLN A 24 0.98 18.73 2.40
C GLN A 24 1.22 17.93 3.70
N LEU A 25 0.53 16.81 3.89
CA LEU A 25 0.59 15.99 5.09
C LEU A 25 1.54 14.79 4.96
N GLU A 26 2.08 14.50 3.76
CA GLU A 26 2.80 13.28 3.43
C GLU A 26 4.01 12.99 4.35
N GLU A 27 4.75 14.03 4.76
CA GLU A 27 5.93 13.92 5.63
C GLU A 27 5.65 14.34 7.08
N VAL A 28 4.40 14.66 7.43
CA VAL A 28 4.05 15.19 8.76
C VAL A 28 3.89 14.03 9.77
N PRO A 29 4.79 13.88 10.78
CA PRO A 29 4.76 12.77 11.72
C PRO A 29 3.81 13.07 12.90
N ASP A 30 2.52 13.26 12.60
CA ASP A 30 1.46 13.56 13.58
C ASP A 30 0.40 12.45 13.58
N GLU A 31 0.02 11.99 14.76
CA GLU A 31 -0.95 10.90 14.94
C GLU A 31 -2.34 11.25 14.37
N ARG A 32 -2.69 12.55 14.28
CA ARG A 32 -3.94 12.99 13.65
C ARG A 32 -3.91 12.78 12.14
N VAL A 33 -2.75 12.93 11.50
CA VAL A 33 -2.57 12.64 10.07
C VAL A 33 -2.68 11.15 9.82
N VAL A 34 -2.06 10.34 10.68
CA VAL A 34 -2.15 8.87 10.60
C VAL A 34 -3.60 8.42 10.76
N SER A 35 -4.32 8.99 11.72
CA SER A 35 -5.73 8.68 11.94
C SER A 35 -6.61 9.12 10.76
N LEU A 36 -6.33 10.29 10.17
CA LEU A 36 -6.99 10.74 8.93
C LEU A 36 -6.75 9.72 7.80
N PHE A 37 -5.49 9.40 7.49
CA PHE A 37 -5.15 8.49 6.40
C PHE A 37 -5.77 7.11 6.57
N VAL A 38 -5.75 6.56 7.79
CA VAL A 38 -6.42 5.27 8.08
C VAL A 38 -7.91 5.38 7.81
N ALA A 39 -8.59 6.41 8.33
CA ALA A 39 -10.03 6.59 8.14
C ALA A 39 -10.40 6.74 6.66
N THR A 40 -9.65 7.54 5.89
CA THR A 40 -9.87 7.75 4.46
C THR A 40 -9.62 6.48 3.64
N LEU A 41 -8.64 5.64 4.01
CA LEU A 41 -8.40 4.37 3.32
C LEU A 41 -9.46 3.31 3.64
N GLU A 42 -10.01 3.33 4.85
CA GLU A 42 -11.06 2.41 5.32
C GLU A 42 -12.47 2.83 4.87
N ASP A 43 -12.66 4.07 4.43
CA ASP A 43 -13.89 4.52 3.76
C ASP A 43 -13.83 4.19 2.27
N PHE A 44 -14.55 3.14 1.86
CA PHE A 44 -14.61 2.71 0.46
C PHE A 44 -15.56 3.55 -0.40
N ASP A 45 -16.35 4.44 0.20
CA ASP A 45 -17.20 5.40 -0.53
C ASP A 45 -16.50 6.76 -0.74
N GLU A 46 -15.30 6.94 -0.19
CA GLU A 46 -14.50 8.15 -0.35
C GLU A 46 -13.89 8.25 -1.76
N ASP A 47 -13.58 9.49 -2.18
CA ASP A 47 -13.02 9.80 -3.48
C ASP A 47 -11.76 8.98 -3.81
N GLU A 48 -11.81 8.27 -4.95
CA GLU A 48 -10.75 7.38 -5.40
C GLU A 48 -9.40 8.10 -5.55
N GLU A 49 -9.40 9.35 -6.05
CA GLU A 49 -8.17 10.12 -6.24
C GLU A 49 -7.50 10.43 -4.90
N VAL A 50 -8.29 10.76 -3.87
CA VAL A 50 -7.79 11.03 -2.52
C VAL A 50 -7.17 9.78 -1.91
N ARG A 51 -7.85 8.64 -2.04
CA ARG A 51 -7.35 7.34 -1.52
C ARG A 51 -6.07 6.92 -2.24
N ILE A 52 -6.01 7.09 -3.56
CA ILE A 52 -4.81 6.86 -4.36
C ILE A 52 -3.66 7.77 -3.92
N GLU A 53 -3.91 9.05 -3.68
CA GLU A 53 -2.88 10.00 -3.27
C GLU A 53 -2.31 9.64 -1.90
N ILE A 54 -3.15 9.17 -0.97
CA ILE A 54 -2.69 8.63 0.30
C ILE A 54 -1.79 7.42 0.07
N LEU A 55 -2.23 6.43 -0.72
CA LEU A 55 -1.42 5.22 -0.98
C LEU A 55 -0.05 5.54 -1.58
N LYS A 56 0.03 6.51 -2.50
CA LYS A 56 1.31 7.00 -3.04
C LYS A 56 2.19 7.60 -1.95
N SER A 57 1.63 8.44 -1.08
CA SER A 57 2.37 9.08 0.01
C SER A 57 2.97 8.06 0.99
N LEU A 58 2.30 6.92 1.17
CA LEU A 58 2.72 5.87 2.09
C LEU A 58 3.94 5.06 1.62
N VAL A 59 4.27 5.10 0.32
CA VAL A 59 5.38 4.32 -0.25
C VAL A 59 6.73 4.65 0.39
N MET A 60 6.98 5.92 0.72
CA MET A 60 8.28 6.35 1.28
C MET A 60 8.17 6.87 2.72
N ARG A 61 6.99 6.77 3.32
CA ARG A 61 6.70 7.36 4.62
C ARG A 61 7.45 6.63 5.74
N LYS A 62 7.97 7.41 6.70
CA LYS A 62 8.67 6.90 7.88
C LYS A 62 7.91 7.31 9.13
N ASP A 63 7.18 6.37 9.70
CA ASP A 63 6.39 6.59 10.91
C ASP A 63 6.99 5.89 12.13
N ALA A 64 6.49 6.26 13.30
CA ALA A 64 6.69 5.46 14.51
C ALA A 64 6.05 4.08 14.35
N ALA A 65 6.60 3.06 15.03
CA ALA A 65 6.20 1.65 14.84
C ALA A 65 4.69 1.40 15.02
N GLU A 66 4.03 2.07 15.97
CA GLU A 66 2.59 1.93 16.19
C GLU A 66 1.77 2.47 15.02
N SER A 67 2.06 3.70 14.59
CA SER A 67 1.44 4.34 13.43
C SER A 67 1.68 3.52 12.15
N HIS A 68 2.90 3.01 12.00
CA HIS A 68 3.31 2.16 10.88
C HIS A 68 2.47 0.88 10.79
N ALA A 69 2.27 0.19 11.93
CA ALA A 69 1.43 -1.01 11.97
C ALA A 69 -0.05 -0.73 11.66
N ARG A 70 -0.58 0.44 12.06
CA ARG A 70 -1.97 0.84 11.73
C ARG A 70 -2.14 1.14 10.25
N LEU A 71 -1.23 1.92 9.67
CA LEU A 71 -1.24 2.23 8.24
C LEU A 71 -1.11 0.96 7.40
N GLY A 72 -0.16 0.08 7.73
CA GLY A 72 0.00 -1.17 6.99
C GLY A 72 -1.23 -2.09 7.06
N LYS A 73 -1.96 -2.10 8.19
CA LYS A 73 -3.26 -2.82 8.28
C LYS A 73 -4.33 -2.20 7.40
N ALA A 74 -4.42 -0.88 7.34
CA ALA A 74 -5.37 -0.18 6.47
C ALA A 74 -5.05 -0.46 4.98
N VAL A 75 -3.79 -0.34 4.57
CA VAL A 75 -3.36 -0.66 3.20
C VAL A 75 -3.62 -2.14 2.86
N LEU A 76 -3.34 -3.06 3.80
CA LEU A 76 -3.64 -4.48 3.63
C LEU A 76 -5.15 -4.72 3.45
N ASN A 77 -5.99 -3.99 4.18
CA ASN A 77 -7.44 -4.07 4.03
C ASN A 77 -7.90 -3.59 2.65
N VAL A 78 -7.31 -2.50 2.13
CA VAL A 78 -7.58 -1.99 0.78
C VAL A 78 -7.24 -3.04 -0.27
N LEU A 79 -6.04 -3.63 -0.26
CA LEU A 79 -5.68 -4.64 -1.27
C LEU A 79 -6.64 -5.85 -1.29
N ARG A 80 -7.18 -6.22 -0.12
CA ARG A 80 -8.06 -7.40 0.05
C ARG A 80 -9.49 -7.17 -0.39
N ASN A 81 -10.03 -5.98 -0.15
CA ASN A 81 -11.48 -5.77 -0.16
C ASN A 81 -11.95 -4.65 -1.07
N ASP A 82 -11.05 -3.82 -1.59
CA ASP A 82 -11.43 -2.83 -2.58
C ASP A 82 -11.81 -3.51 -3.90
N ASP A 83 -12.71 -2.89 -4.65
CA ASP A 83 -13.15 -3.38 -5.96
C ASP A 83 -12.46 -2.61 -7.11
N GLU A 84 -11.90 -1.43 -6.85
CA GLU A 84 -11.27 -0.59 -7.86
C GLU A 84 -9.80 -1.01 -8.11
N GLU A 85 -9.53 -1.48 -9.33
CA GLU A 85 -8.24 -2.06 -9.74
C GLU A 85 -7.09 -1.08 -9.50
N LEU A 86 -7.29 0.21 -9.81
CA LEU A 86 -6.24 1.22 -9.65
C LEU A 86 -5.89 1.46 -8.18
N ILE A 87 -6.89 1.49 -7.30
CA ILE A 87 -6.65 1.62 -5.84
C ILE A 87 -5.87 0.42 -5.33
N ARG A 88 -6.25 -0.79 -5.74
CA ARG A 88 -5.57 -2.03 -5.34
C ARG A 88 -4.16 -2.11 -5.87
N GLN A 89 -3.90 -1.59 -7.07
CA GLN A 89 -2.57 -1.49 -7.66
C GLN A 89 -1.66 -0.63 -6.77
N PHE A 90 -2.13 0.55 -6.33
CA PHE A 90 -1.37 1.41 -5.41
C PHE A 90 -1.25 0.81 -4.01
N ALA A 91 -2.25 0.07 -3.53
CA ALA A 91 -2.18 -0.61 -2.24
C ALA A 91 -1.11 -1.71 -2.25
N ALA A 92 -1.08 -2.55 -3.29
CA ALA A 92 -0.03 -3.55 -3.49
C ALA A 92 1.36 -2.90 -3.53
N GLN A 93 1.49 -1.75 -4.19
CA GLN A 93 2.73 -0.98 -4.21
C GLN A 93 3.10 -0.45 -2.82
N ALA A 94 2.17 0.11 -2.05
CA ALA A 94 2.47 0.66 -0.73
C ALA A 94 2.88 -0.41 0.29
N LEU A 95 2.44 -1.67 0.12
CA LEU A 95 2.71 -2.75 1.08
C LEU A 95 4.17 -3.17 1.22
N TRP A 96 5.07 -2.84 0.28
CA TRP A 96 6.50 -3.13 0.49
C TRP A 96 7.08 -2.34 1.66
N THR A 97 6.46 -1.22 2.03
CA THR A 97 6.88 -0.37 3.14
C THR A 97 6.50 -0.97 4.50
N TYR A 98 5.60 -1.98 4.53
CA TYR A 98 5.04 -2.57 5.76
C TYR A 98 5.30 -4.08 5.91
N PRO A 99 6.55 -4.58 5.80
CA PRO A 99 6.84 -6.01 5.82
C PRO A 99 6.41 -6.77 7.06
N GLU A 100 6.50 -6.11 8.21
CA GLU A 100 6.28 -6.69 9.52
C GLU A 100 4.79 -6.85 9.86
N VAL A 101 3.90 -6.26 9.06
CA VAL A 101 2.46 -6.35 9.30
C VAL A 101 1.99 -7.76 8.97
N GLU A 102 1.40 -8.41 9.97
CA GLU A 102 0.92 -9.78 9.88
C GLU A 102 -0.05 -9.95 8.70
N GLY A 103 0.22 -10.95 7.85
CA GLY A 103 -0.60 -11.28 6.70
C GLY A 103 -0.33 -10.46 5.43
N VAL A 104 0.62 -9.51 5.44
CA VAL A 104 1.03 -8.79 4.23
C VAL A 104 1.63 -9.74 3.20
N LEU A 105 2.60 -10.57 3.58
CA LEU A 105 3.25 -11.50 2.65
C LEU A 105 2.24 -12.50 2.06
N ASP A 106 1.40 -13.10 2.91
CA ASP A 106 0.36 -14.04 2.45
C ASP A 106 -0.63 -13.38 1.50
N CYS A 107 -1.01 -12.13 1.76
CA CYS A 107 -1.90 -11.37 0.89
C CYS A 107 -1.24 -11.10 -0.47
N LEU A 108 -0.03 -10.56 -0.48
CA LEU A 108 0.71 -10.28 -1.71
C LEU A 108 0.89 -11.55 -2.56
N GLU A 109 1.27 -12.67 -1.93
CA GLU A 109 1.38 -13.95 -2.64
C GLU A 109 0.05 -14.43 -3.22
N SER A 110 -1.05 -14.29 -2.47
CA SER A 110 -2.38 -14.66 -2.94
C SER A 110 -2.80 -13.80 -4.13
N THR A 111 -2.49 -12.50 -4.10
CA THR A 111 -2.73 -11.56 -5.21
C THR A 111 -1.95 -11.98 -6.45
N VAL A 112 -0.64 -12.25 -6.34
CA VAL A 112 0.17 -12.69 -7.49
C VAL A 112 -0.38 -13.96 -8.15
N ARG A 113 -0.89 -14.90 -7.35
CA ARG A 113 -1.41 -16.20 -7.80
C ARG A 113 -2.85 -16.14 -8.31
N ASN A 114 -3.56 -15.05 -8.09
CA ASN A 114 -4.95 -14.90 -8.53
C ASN A 114 -4.97 -14.64 -10.05
N GLU A 115 -5.35 -15.64 -10.84
CA GLU A 115 -5.37 -15.54 -12.31
C GLU A 115 -6.47 -14.62 -12.84
N THR A 116 -7.48 -14.28 -12.03
CA THR A 116 -8.54 -13.33 -12.40
C THR A 116 -8.26 -11.91 -11.92
N GLU A 117 -7.14 -11.71 -11.22
CA GLU A 117 -6.68 -10.40 -10.78
C GLU A 117 -6.11 -9.61 -11.96
N ASP A 118 -6.28 -8.29 -11.92
CA ASP A 118 -5.64 -7.41 -12.89
C ASP A 118 -4.12 -7.59 -12.89
N LEU A 119 -3.53 -7.62 -14.09
CA LEU A 119 -2.13 -7.97 -14.26
C LEU A 119 -1.19 -6.93 -13.62
N ASP A 120 -1.56 -5.65 -13.60
CA ASP A 120 -0.76 -4.59 -12.98
C ASP A 120 -0.81 -4.69 -11.45
N VAL A 121 -1.96 -5.05 -10.87
CA VAL A 121 -2.07 -5.36 -9.43
C VAL A 121 -1.16 -6.55 -9.07
N ARG A 122 -1.17 -7.62 -9.88
CA ARG A 122 -0.31 -8.80 -9.66
C ARG A 122 1.18 -8.44 -9.80
N HIS A 123 1.55 -7.60 -10.77
CA HIS A 123 2.93 -7.13 -10.92
C HIS A 123 3.39 -6.29 -9.73
N ASN A 124 2.56 -5.37 -9.24
CA ASN A 124 2.90 -4.57 -8.06
C ASN A 124 3.02 -5.42 -6.81
N ALA A 125 2.16 -6.44 -6.65
CA ALA A 125 2.25 -7.36 -5.53
C ALA A 125 3.57 -8.17 -5.56
N LEU A 126 3.99 -8.64 -6.75
CA LEU A 126 5.28 -9.31 -6.90
C LEU A 126 6.43 -8.33 -6.62
N GLY A 127 6.39 -7.13 -7.18
CA GLY A 127 7.41 -6.10 -6.96
C GLY A 127 7.57 -5.73 -5.48
N ALA A 128 6.47 -5.76 -4.72
CA ALA A 128 6.52 -5.54 -3.28
C ALA A 128 7.24 -6.68 -2.53
N ILE A 129 7.03 -7.93 -2.92
CA ILE A 129 7.77 -9.09 -2.38
C ILE A 129 9.26 -8.98 -2.74
N GLU A 130 9.59 -8.62 -3.99
CA GLU A 130 10.98 -8.49 -4.47
C GLU A 130 11.76 -7.39 -3.75
N SER A 131 11.06 -6.29 -3.42
CA SER A 131 11.63 -5.14 -2.71
C SER A 131 11.89 -5.44 -1.23
N ASN A 132 11.31 -6.51 -0.69
CA ASN A 132 11.32 -6.78 0.74
C ASN A 132 12.15 -8.00 1.16
N ARG A 133 13.46 -7.92 0.89
CA ARG A 133 14.43 -8.97 1.28
C ARG A 133 14.57 -9.16 2.80
N ALA A 134 14.04 -8.22 3.58
CA ALA A 134 14.05 -8.29 5.05
C ALA A 134 12.96 -9.23 5.60
N MET A 135 11.92 -9.55 4.82
CA MET A 135 10.92 -10.54 5.23
C MET A 135 11.58 -11.92 5.38
N ALA A 136 11.49 -12.54 6.55
CA ALA A 136 12.16 -13.81 6.86
C ALA A 136 11.83 -14.94 5.85
N SER A 137 10.71 -14.85 5.14
CA SER A 137 10.24 -15.84 4.17
C SER A 137 10.18 -15.34 2.71
N TYR A 138 10.82 -14.21 2.35
CA TYR A 138 10.71 -13.69 0.97
C TYR A 138 11.21 -14.70 -0.09
N ARG A 139 12.31 -15.41 0.16
CA ARG A 139 12.83 -16.42 -0.79
C ARG A 139 11.86 -17.59 -0.95
N GLU A 140 11.27 -18.05 0.15
CA GLU A 140 10.27 -19.13 0.13
C GLU A 140 9.00 -18.69 -0.60
N ALA A 141 8.59 -17.42 -0.46
CA ALA A 141 7.52 -16.83 -1.24
C ALA A 141 7.86 -16.83 -2.73
N LEU A 142 9.01 -16.27 -3.13
CA LEU A 142 9.44 -16.24 -4.54
C LEU A 142 9.54 -17.66 -5.14
N GLN A 143 10.03 -18.64 -4.38
CA GLN A 143 10.09 -20.04 -4.81
C GLN A 143 8.70 -20.63 -5.10
N ARG A 144 7.68 -20.27 -4.32
CA ARG A 144 6.29 -20.67 -4.58
C ARG A 144 5.72 -19.98 -5.82
N LEU A 145 6.25 -18.83 -6.21
CA LEU A 145 5.77 -18.01 -7.33
C LEU A 145 6.42 -18.34 -8.68
N VAL A 146 7.52 -19.11 -8.73
CA VAL A 146 8.25 -19.40 -10.00
C VAL A 146 7.41 -20.09 -11.09
N ASN A 147 6.32 -20.75 -10.71
CA ASN A 147 5.42 -21.44 -11.63
C ASN A 147 4.15 -20.65 -11.95
N VAL A 148 4.00 -19.43 -11.43
CA VAL A 148 2.84 -18.58 -11.73
C VAL A 148 2.93 -18.14 -13.19
N PRO A 149 1.88 -18.35 -14.02
CA PRO A 149 1.87 -17.86 -15.39
C PRO A 149 2.18 -16.36 -15.46
N GLU A 150 2.95 -15.95 -16.48
CA GLU A 150 3.39 -14.57 -16.76
C GLU A 150 4.41 -13.99 -15.77
N LEU A 151 4.29 -14.29 -14.48
CA LEU A 151 5.09 -13.68 -13.40
C LEU A 151 6.20 -14.57 -12.86
N GLY A 152 6.10 -15.89 -13.04
CA GLY A 152 7.10 -16.87 -12.60
C GLY A 152 8.53 -16.60 -13.10
N PRO A 153 8.74 -16.22 -14.37
CA PRO A 153 10.06 -15.84 -14.86
C PRO A 153 10.67 -14.63 -14.13
N ILE A 154 9.86 -13.70 -13.62
CA ILE A 154 10.33 -12.55 -12.84
C ILE A 154 10.80 -13.03 -11.48
N ALA A 155 9.97 -13.82 -10.78
CA ALA A 155 10.32 -14.41 -9.49
C ALA A 155 11.62 -15.25 -9.55
N GLN A 156 11.79 -16.05 -10.61
CA GLN A 156 13.02 -16.83 -10.83
C GLN A 156 14.25 -15.93 -11.02
N ARG A 157 14.15 -14.88 -11.85
CA ARG A 157 15.27 -13.95 -12.04
C ARG A 157 15.70 -13.27 -10.74
N THR A 158 14.75 -12.95 -9.87
CA THR A 158 15.05 -12.33 -8.58
C THR A 158 15.74 -13.32 -7.63
N LEU A 159 15.33 -14.60 -7.63
CA LEU A 159 16.04 -15.66 -6.89
C LEU A 159 17.47 -15.89 -7.41
N ASP A 160 17.70 -15.77 -8.72
CA ASP A 160 19.02 -15.97 -9.33
C ASP A 160 19.98 -14.79 -9.09
N SER A 161 19.44 -13.60 -8.81
CA SER A 161 20.19 -12.35 -8.66
C SER A 161 20.57 -12.02 -7.21
N ASP A 162 20.35 -12.97 -6.30
CA ASP A 162 20.39 -12.79 -4.85
C ASP A 162 21.17 -13.91 -4.17
#